data_AF-A0A6H2BUE9-F1
#
_entry.id   AF-A0A6H2BUE9-F1
#
_cell.length_a   1.000
_cell.length_b   1.000
_cell.length_c   1.000
_cell.angle_alpha   90.00
_cell.angle_beta   90.00
_cell.angle_gamma   90.00
#
_symmetry.space_group_name_H-M   'P 1'
#
loop_
_entity.id
_entity.type
_entity.pdbx_description
1 polymer ?
#
loop_
_entity_poly.entity_id
_entity_poly.type
_entity_poly.pdbx_seq_one_letter_code
_entity_poly.pdbx_strand_id
1 'polypeptide(L)'
;MDLIAELDNISPQPRSLSEVEGSKFEDNFEEPKTNAELRSKLANLLYTEVAAMNSENFVVRPKRRFVEQYANSKSWQSLSDEDFITLNQEIAGLPSQLETEAEEIKRFDILVLKLQLAILRSHSSVKHLREQIKSLAGLLEEKSAIPLVQQQLLLIQDIQTDEWWEDVTLPMIEVLRKRLRGLVKLIEKQRRIPIYTDFEDEMGAECGL
;
A
#
# COMPACT_ATOMS: atom_id res chain seq x y z
N MET A 1 -0.17 -5.77 -8.46
CA MET A 1 -0.35 -6.02 -9.91
C MET A 1 -1.79 -5.80 -10.32
N ASP A 2 -2.75 -6.46 -9.67
CA ASP A 2 -4.19 -6.39 -9.98
C ASP A 2 -4.76 -4.98 -10.17
N LEU A 3 -4.36 -4.02 -9.34
CA LEU A 3 -4.88 -2.65 -9.44
C LEU A 3 -4.47 -1.95 -10.75
N ILE A 4 -3.26 -2.23 -11.27
CA ILE A 4 -2.83 -1.68 -12.57
C ILE A 4 -3.61 -2.33 -13.70
N ALA A 5 -3.81 -3.65 -13.65
CA ALA A 5 -4.58 -4.37 -14.66
C ALA A 5 -6.02 -3.84 -14.77
N GLU A 6 -6.68 -3.61 -13.63
CA GLU A 6 -8.04 -3.03 -13.61
C GLU A 6 -8.07 -1.58 -14.10
N LEU A 7 -7.04 -0.77 -13.77
CA LEU A 7 -6.92 0.59 -14.28
C LEU A 7 -6.71 0.64 -15.81
N ASP A 8 -5.91 -0.29 -16.35
CA ASP A 8 -5.64 -0.40 -17.79
C ASP A 8 -6.91 -0.83 -18.56
N ASN A 9 -7.76 -1.67 -17.96
CA ASN A 9 -9.04 -2.09 -18.54
C ASN A 9 -10.07 -0.94 -18.63
N ILE A 10 -10.06 -0.04 -17.65
CA ILE A 10 -11.03 1.08 -17.57
C ILE A 10 -10.55 2.31 -18.36
N SER A 11 -9.26 2.38 -18.69
CA SER A 11 -8.65 3.48 -19.44
C SER A 11 -7.86 2.96 -20.63
N PRO A 12 -8.49 2.55 -21.74
CA PRO A 12 -7.79 2.25 -22.98
C PRO A 12 -7.13 3.55 -23.49
N GLN A 13 -5.81 3.69 -23.32
CA GLN A 13 -5.08 4.87 -23.81
C GLN A 13 -5.31 5.07 -25.32
N PRO A 14 -5.48 6.32 -25.78
CA PRO A 14 -4.28 7.04 -26.23
C PRO A 14 -4.31 8.56 -25.99
N ARG A 15 -3.16 9.15 -25.64
CA ARG A 15 -2.67 10.35 -26.34
C ARG A 15 -1.17 10.57 -26.16
N SER A 16 -0.54 10.74 -27.32
CA SER A 16 0.84 11.08 -27.64
C SER A 16 1.60 11.85 -26.55
N LEU A 17 2.78 11.31 -26.21
CA LEU A 17 3.88 12.04 -25.59
C LEU A 17 4.43 13.07 -26.59
N SER A 18 3.88 14.27 -26.58
CA SER A 18 4.60 15.45 -27.03
C SER A 18 4.19 16.62 -26.16
N GLU A 19 5.21 17.26 -25.57
CA GLU A 19 5.14 18.47 -24.73
C GLU A 19 4.86 18.26 -23.24
N VAL A 20 5.88 17.75 -22.52
CA VAL A 20 6.28 18.42 -21.27
C VAL A 20 7.80 18.48 -21.24
N GLU A 21 8.33 19.58 -21.77
CA GLU A 21 9.74 19.93 -21.61
C GLU A 21 10.05 20.20 -20.13
N GLY A 22 11.20 19.66 -19.72
CA GLY A 22 12.03 20.02 -18.56
C GLY A 22 11.37 20.76 -17.40
N SER A 23 11.16 20.06 -16.29
CA SER A 23 11.39 20.68 -14.99
C SER A 23 12.13 19.73 -14.05
N LYS A 24 13.01 20.33 -13.27
CA LYS A 24 14.09 19.73 -12.50
C LYS A 24 13.54 18.92 -11.32
N PHE A 25 14.37 17.98 -10.87
CA PHE A 25 14.21 17.21 -9.64
C PHE A 25 13.94 18.12 -8.44
N GLU A 26 12.69 18.13 -7.99
CA GLU A 26 12.31 18.39 -6.60
C GLU A 26 11.30 17.31 -6.22
N ASP A 27 11.48 16.72 -5.04
CA ASP A 27 10.62 15.73 -4.42
C ASP A 27 9.27 16.36 -4.05
N ASN A 28 8.47 16.71 -5.06
CA ASN A 28 7.09 17.12 -4.89
C ASN A 28 6.21 15.87 -5.03
N PHE A 29 5.73 15.38 -3.89
CA PHE A 29 4.62 14.42 -3.79
C PHE A 29 3.33 15.05 -4.35
N GLU A 30 3.27 15.30 -5.66
CA GLU A 30 2.01 15.69 -6.29
C GLU A 30 1.01 14.56 -6.08
N GLU A 31 -0.13 14.87 -5.49
CA GLU A 31 -1.18 13.89 -5.32
C GLU A 31 -1.75 13.52 -6.69
N PRO A 32 -1.95 12.22 -6.99
CA PRO A 32 -2.55 11.86 -8.26
C PRO A 32 -3.94 12.49 -8.32
N LYS A 33 -4.23 13.19 -9.41
CA LYS A 33 -5.55 13.80 -9.68
C LYS A 33 -6.36 12.97 -10.65
N THR A 34 -5.69 12.15 -11.47
CA THR A 34 -6.31 11.32 -12.49
C THR A 34 -5.93 9.84 -12.36
N ASN A 35 -6.75 8.96 -12.93
CA ASN A 35 -6.47 7.52 -12.96
C ASN A 35 -5.19 7.20 -13.76
N ALA A 36 -4.86 7.98 -14.80
CA ALA A 36 -3.65 7.81 -15.59
C ALA A 36 -2.38 8.17 -14.80
N GLU A 37 -2.42 9.24 -14.01
CA GLU A 37 -1.35 9.60 -13.08
C GLU A 37 -1.20 8.55 -11.98
N LEU A 38 -2.31 8.08 -11.42
CA LEU A 38 -2.31 6.99 -10.44
C LEU A 38 -1.65 5.73 -11.01
N ARG A 39 -2.05 5.30 -12.20
CA ARG A 39 -1.46 4.16 -12.90
C ARG A 39 0.04 4.32 -13.09
N SER A 40 0.48 5.48 -13.55
CA SER A 40 1.91 5.77 -13.77
C SER A 40 2.72 5.72 -12.46
N LYS A 41 2.17 6.26 -11.37
CA LYS A 41 2.82 6.22 -10.04
C LYS A 41 2.89 4.81 -9.47
N LEU A 42 1.83 4.02 -9.62
CA LEU A 42 1.81 2.62 -9.19
C LEU A 42 2.80 1.77 -10.00
N ALA A 43 2.85 1.98 -11.33
CA ALA A 43 3.80 1.31 -12.21
C ALA A 43 5.25 1.64 -11.82
N ASN A 44 5.55 2.90 -11.51
CA ASN A 44 6.88 3.31 -11.07
C ASN A 44 7.26 2.70 -9.70
N LEU A 45 6.31 2.59 -8.77
CA LEU A 45 6.54 1.96 -7.46
C LEU A 45 6.92 0.49 -7.64
N LEU A 46 6.12 -0.27 -8.41
CA LEU A 46 6.36 -1.68 -8.65
C LEU A 46 7.64 -1.92 -9.45
N TYR A 47 7.92 -1.07 -10.44
CA TYR A 47 9.20 -1.06 -11.14
C TYR A 47 10.38 -0.91 -10.17
N THR A 48 10.29 0.05 -9.23
CA THR A 48 11.35 0.31 -8.25
C THR A 48 11.56 -0.89 -7.34
N GLU A 49 10.48 -1.55 -6.92
CA GLU A 49 10.55 -2.76 -6.10
C GLU A 49 11.21 -3.93 -6.86
N VAL A 50 10.82 -4.17 -8.12
CA VAL A 50 11.41 -5.22 -8.96
C VAL A 50 12.88 -4.92 -9.27
N ALA A 51 13.22 -3.66 -9.56
CA ALA A 51 14.60 -3.23 -9.78
C ALA A 51 15.48 -3.36 -8.53
N ALA A 52 14.89 -3.30 -7.34
CA ALA A 52 15.57 -3.50 -6.05
C ALA A 52 15.69 -4.98 -5.62
N MET A 53 15.26 -5.93 -6.45
CA MET A 53 15.43 -7.36 -6.16
C MET A 53 16.87 -7.79 -6.43
N ASN A 54 17.49 -8.44 -5.44
CA ASN A 54 18.86 -8.92 -5.58
C ASN A 54 18.90 -10.21 -6.42
N SER A 55 19.42 -10.12 -7.65
CA SER A 55 19.58 -11.26 -8.57
C SER A 55 20.50 -12.37 -8.05
N GLU A 56 21.34 -12.08 -7.04
CA GLU A 56 22.23 -13.03 -6.40
C GLU A 56 21.57 -13.79 -5.23
N ASN A 57 20.38 -13.37 -4.79
CA ASN A 57 19.61 -14.07 -3.77
C ASN A 57 19.14 -15.44 -4.30
N PHE A 58 19.30 -16.50 -3.50
CA PHE A 58 18.97 -17.88 -3.89
C PHE A 58 17.52 -18.07 -4.34
N VAL A 59 16.58 -17.26 -3.81
CA VAL A 59 15.15 -17.30 -4.17
C VAL A 59 14.90 -16.59 -5.51
N VAL A 60 15.68 -15.54 -5.79
CA VAL A 60 15.53 -14.67 -6.97
C VAL A 60 16.28 -15.25 -8.17
N ARG A 61 17.42 -15.93 -7.94
CA ARG A 61 18.27 -16.55 -8.98
C ARG A 61 17.49 -17.40 -10.00
N PRO A 62 16.58 -18.32 -9.60
CA PRO A 62 15.78 -19.11 -10.54
C PRO A 62 14.85 -18.27 -11.43
N LYS A 63 14.46 -17.08 -10.97
CA LYS A 63 13.52 -16.17 -11.64
C LYS A 63 14.23 -14.95 -12.26
N ARG A 64 15.57 -14.96 -12.32
CA ARG A 64 16.42 -13.83 -12.76
C ARG A 64 16.04 -13.27 -14.12
N ARG A 65 15.73 -14.12 -15.10
CA ARG A 65 15.31 -13.70 -16.44
C ARG A 65 14.09 -12.76 -16.40
N PHE A 66 13.10 -13.09 -15.57
CA PHE A 66 11.90 -12.28 -15.42
C PHE A 66 12.22 -10.98 -14.69
N VAL A 67 12.99 -11.05 -13.60
CA VAL A 67 13.42 -9.84 -12.87
C VAL A 67 14.17 -8.87 -13.78
N GLU A 68 15.11 -9.33 -14.61
CA GLU A 68 15.84 -8.47 -15.56
C GLU A 68 14.92 -7.85 -16.63
N GLN A 69 13.92 -8.60 -17.12
CA GLN A 69 12.95 -8.10 -18.10
C GLN A 69 12.07 -6.98 -17.53
N TYR A 70 11.61 -7.12 -16.28
CA TYR A 70 10.72 -6.15 -15.64
C TYR A 70 11.46 -5.10 -14.79
N ALA A 71 12.77 -5.24 -14.62
CA ALA A 71 13.66 -4.17 -14.18
C ALA A 71 13.93 -3.13 -15.29
N ASN A 72 13.30 -3.25 -16.45
CA ASN A 72 13.29 -2.22 -17.48
C ASN A 72 12.01 -1.38 -17.41
N SER A 73 12.15 -0.06 -17.24
CA SER A 73 11.02 0.87 -17.17
C SER A 73 10.12 0.83 -18.43
N LYS A 74 10.67 0.48 -19.60
CA LYS A 74 9.88 0.37 -20.85
C LYS A 74 8.80 -0.72 -20.76
N SER A 75 9.06 -1.81 -20.04
CA SER A 75 8.12 -2.92 -19.85
C SER A 75 6.84 -2.48 -19.12
N TRP A 76 6.91 -1.39 -18.34
CA TRP A 76 5.78 -0.87 -17.56
C TRP A 76 4.92 0.16 -18.31
N GLN A 77 5.31 0.56 -19.53
CA GLN A 77 4.52 1.48 -20.34
C GLN A 77 3.25 0.80 -20.86
N SER A 78 3.37 -0.46 -21.28
CA SER A 78 2.27 -1.30 -21.78
C SER A 78 2.50 -2.72 -21.29
N LEU A 79 1.62 -3.20 -20.40
CA LEU A 79 1.63 -4.57 -19.90
C LEU A 79 0.46 -5.33 -20.54
N SER A 80 0.73 -6.51 -21.07
CA SER A 80 -0.29 -7.44 -21.55
C SER A 80 -0.84 -8.30 -20.40
N ASP A 81 -1.97 -8.97 -20.62
CA ASP A 81 -2.55 -9.92 -19.65
C ASP A 81 -1.56 -11.04 -19.29
N GLU A 82 -0.77 -11.51 -20.26
CA GLU A 82 0.29 -12.51 -20.03
C GLU A 82 1.42 -11.95 -19.14
N ASP A 83 1.75 -10.66 -19.29
CA ASP A 83 2.75 -10.01 -18.44
C ASP A 83 2.26 -9.92 -16.99
N PHE A 84 0.98 -9.60 -16.77
CA PHE A 84 0.39 -9.59 -15.43
C PHE A 84 0.39 -10.97 -14.77
N ILE A 85 0.06 -12.02 -15.54
CA ILE A 85 0.12 -13.41 -15.06
C ILE A 85 1.56 -13.76 -14.65
N THR A 86 2.53 -13.45 -15.54
CA THR A 86 3.95 -13.71 -15.29
C THR A 86 4.44 -12.96 -14.05
N LEU A 87 4.11 -11.67 -13.92
CA LEU A 87 4.50 -10.86 -12.77
C LEU A 87 3.90 -11.39 -11.47
N ASN A 88 2.66 -11.89 -11.49
CA ASN A 88 2.01 -12.43 -10.31
C ASN A 88 2.52 -13.82 -9.90
N GLN A 89 2.91 -14.66 -10.86
CA GLN A 89 3.38 -16.02 -10.59
C GLN A 89 4.87 -16.10 -10.29
N GLU A 90 5.66 -15.31 -11.01
CA GLU A 90 7.11 -15.48 -11.08
C GLU A 90 7.86 -14.42 -10.26
N ILE A 91 7.27 -13.24 -10.05
CA ILE A 91 7.93 -12.09 -9.42
C ILE A 91 7.26 -11.70 -8.10
N ALA A 92 5.94 -11.79 -7.99
CA ALA A 92 5.24 -11.45 -6.75
C ALA A 92 5.69 -12.37 -5.62
N GLY A 93 6.06 -11.77 -4.48
CA GLY A 93 6.55 -12.49 -3.31
C GLY A 93 8.06 -12.76 -3.29
N LEU A 94 8.81 -12.38 -4.33
CA LEU A 94 10.27 -12.39 -4.27
C LEU A 94 10.79 -11.35 -3.27
N PRO A 95 11.83 -11.68 -2.48
CA PRO A 95 12.41 -10.73 -1.53
C PRO A 95 13.12 -9.59 -2.26
N SER A 96 12.70 -8.36 -2.00
CA SER A 96 13.41 -7.15 -2.39
C SER A 96 14.35 -6.69 -1.27
N GLN A 97 15.32 -5.81 -1.60
CA GLN A 97 16.24 -5.23 -0.60
C GLN A 97 15.63 -4.04 0.16
N LEU A 98 14.33 -3.77 -0.02
CA LEU A 98 13.64 -2.67 0.65
C LEU A 98 13.44 -2.98 2.15
N GLU A 99 13.40 -1.93 2.97
CA GLU A 99 13.17 -2.09 4.41
C GLU A 99 11.82 -2.75 4.69
N THR A 100 11.84 -3.68 5.64
CA THR A 100 10.60 -4.35 6.06
C THR A 100 9.76 -3.41 6.90
N GLU A 101 8.60 -3.04 6.37
CA GLU A 101 7.64 -2.23 7.11
C GLU A 101 6.94 -3.01 8.23
N ALA A 102 6.50 -2.26 9.25
CA ALA A 102 5.69 -2.78 10.34
C ALA A 102 4.40 -3.44 9.81
N GLU A 103 3.99 -4.53 10.43
CA GLU A 103 2.82 -5.32 10.02
C GLU A 103 1.53 -4.49 9.94
N GLU A 104 1.35 -3.56 10.89
CA GLU A 104 0.19 -2.67 10.97
C GLU A 104 0.02 -1.80 9.72
N ILE A 105 1.14 -1.28 9.20
CA ILE A 105 1.15 -0.50 7.96
C ILE A 105 0.66 -1.38 6.81
N LYS A 106 1.23 -2.59 6.69
CA LYS A 106 0.90 -3.51 5.60
C LYS A 106 -0.56 -3.91 5.63
N ARG A 107 -1.11 -4.17 6.83
CA ARG A 107 -2.53 -4.50 7.00
C ARG A 107 -3.42 -3.35 6.53
N PHE A 108 -3.08 -2.11 6.88
CA PHE A 108 -3.80 -0.93 6.42
C PHE A 108 -3.69 -0.73 4.90
N ASP A 109 -2.48 -0.80 4.34
CA ASP A 109 -2.27 -0.68 2.90
C ASP A 109 -3.09 -1.72 2.13
N ILE A 110 -3.06 -2.99 2.55
CA ILE A 110 -3.85 -4.06 1.94
C ILE A 110 -5.35 -3.76 2.02
N LEU A 111 -5.83 -3.23 3.15
CA LEU A 111 -7.23 -2.90 3.34
C LEU A 111 -7.69 -1.79 2.37
N VAL A 112 -6.89 -0.74 2.20
CA VAL A 112 -7.20 0.35 1.27
C VAL A 112 -7.08 -0.10 -0.19
N LEU A 113 -6.08 -0.92 -0.53
CA LEU A 113 -5.94 -1.49 -1.88
C LEU A 113 -7.11 -2.42 -2.22
N LYS A 114 -7.61 -3.21 -1.26
CA LYS A 114 -8.82 -4.03 -1.44
C LYS A 114 -10.05 -3.17 -1.69
N LEU A 115 -10.17 -2.02 -1.02
CA LEU A 115 -11.26 -1.08 -1.28
C LEU A 115 -11.19 -0.54 -2.71
N GLN A 116 -10.02 -0.08 -3.15
CA GLN A 116 -9.82 0.42 -4.52
C GLN A 116 -10.21 -0.64 -5.56
N LEU A 117 -9.77 -1.89 -5.38
CA LEU A 117 -10.16 -3.01 -6.25
C LEU A 117 -11.66 -3.30 -6.19
N ALA A 118 -12.28 -3.25 -5.01
CA ALA A 118 -13.71 -3.50 -4.84
C ALA A 118 -14.55 -2.43 -5.55
N ILE A 119 -14.10 -1.16 -5.54
CA ILE A 119 -14.76 -0.07 -6.28
C ILE A 119 -14.65 -0.31 -7.78
N LEU A 120 -13.46 -0.64 -8.30
CA LEU A 120 -13.28 -0.93 -9.73
C LEU A 120 -14.13 -2.09 -10.21
N ARG A 121 -14.23 -3.15 -9.41
CA ARG A 121 -15.00 -4.35 -9.72
C ARG A 121 -16.49 -4.24 -9.36
N SER A 122 -16.95 -3.09 -8.86
CA SER A 122 -18.32 -2.89 -8.35
C SER A 122 -18.76 -3.99 -7.36
N HIS A 123 -17.85 -4.42 -6.49
CA HIS A 123 -18.05 -5.54 -5.58
C HIS A 123 -18.83 -5.11 -4.32
N SER A 124 -19.65 -6.01 -3.77
CA SER A 124 -20.49 -5.72 -2.59
C SER A 124 -19.70 -5.44 -1.30
N SER A 125 -18.43 -5.84 -1.25
CA SER A 125 -17.56 -5.61 -0.08
C SER A 125 -17.17 -4.15 0.14
N VAL A 126 -17.42 -3.24 -0.81
CA VAL A 126 -17.08 -1.80 -0.67
C VAL A 126 -17.62 -1.23 0.63
N LYS A 127 -18.89 -1.51 0.96
CA LYS A 127 -19.52 -1.02 2.20
C LYS A 127 -18.76 -1.48 3.44
N HIS A 128 -18.42 -2.76 3.53
CA HIS A 128 -17.72 -3.30 4.69
C HIS A 128 -16.29 -2.76 4.82
N LEU A 129 -15.58 -2.62 3.70
CA LEU A 129 -14.21 -2.07 3.69
C LEU A 129 -14.21 -0.58 4.07
N ARG A 130 -15.18 0.20 3.58
CA ARG A 130 -15.40 1.59 3.98
C ARG A 130 -15.59 1.72 5.49
N GLU A 131 -16.47 0.91 6.09
CA GLU A 131 -16.70 0.96 7.54
C GLU A 131 -15.45 0.63 8.35
N GLN A 132 -14.61 -0.30 7.89
CA GLN A 132 -13.33 -0.57 8.54
C GLN A 132 -12.37 0.64 8.48
N ILE A 133 -12.32 1.35 7.35
CA ILE A 133 -11.51 2.58 7.23
C ILE A 133 -12.06 3.68 8.15
N LYS A 134 -13.38 3.88 8.18
CA LYS A 134 -14.04 4.85 9.08
C LYS A 134 -13.71 4.55 10.54
N SER A 135 -13.75 3.27 10.94
CA SER A 135 -13.37 2.86 12.30
C SER A 135 -11.91 3.17 12.62
N LEU A 136 -10.98 2.89 11.70
CA LEU A 136 -9.56 3.23 11.88
C LEU A 136 -9.35 4.75 11.96
N ALA A 137 -10.07 5.53 11.16
CA ALA A 137 -10.04 7.00 11.22
C ALA A 137 -10.51 7.52 12.59
N GLY A 138 -11.60 6.98 13.15
CA GLY A 138 -12.04 7.32 14.49
C GLY A 138 -10.98 7.03 15.57
N LEU A 139 -10.31 5.87 15.50
CA LEU A 139 -9.21 5.53 16.42
C LEU A 139 -8.01 6.48 16.27
N LEU A 140 -7.78 7.03 15.08
CA LEU A 140 -6.76 8.06 14.87
C LEU A 140 -7.23 9.41 15.44
N GLU A 141 -8.50 9.77 15.29
CA GLU A 141 -9.05 11.03 15.82
C GLU A 141 -8.94 11.12 17.36
N GLU A 142 -9.13 10.00 18.06
CA GLU A 142 -8.89 9.91 19.52
C GLU A 142 -7.46 10.32 19.92
N LYS A 143 -6.52 10.29 18.97
CA LYS A 143 -5.11 10.67 19.14
C LYS A 143 -4.80 12.06 18.58
N SER A 144 -5.81 12.92 18.40
CA SER A 144 -5.69 14.30 17.89
C SER A 144 -4.71 15.19 18.67
N ALA A 145 -4.38 14.85 19.91
CA ALA A 145 -3.34 15.51 20.70
C ALA A 145 -1.92 15.31 20.13
N ILE A 146 -1.69 14.32 19.26
CA ILE A 146 -0.41 14.08 18.60
C ILE A 146 -0.29 15.02 17.38
N PRO A 147 0.76 15.85 17.27
CA PRO A 147 0.89 16.82 16.18
C PRO A 147 0.79 16.22 14.77
N LEU A 148 1.33 15.01 14.56
CA LEU A 148 1.24 14.30 13.27
C LEU A 148 -0.19 13.92 12.89
N VAL A 149 -1.03 13.58 13.87
CA VAL A 149 -2.45 13.29 13.66
C VAL A 149 -3.21 14.59 13.40
N GLN A 150 -2.91 15.63 14.18
CA GLN A 150 -3.52 16.95 14.04
C GLN A 150 -3.36 17.52 12.63
N GLN A 151 -2.19 17.32 11.99
CA GLN A 151 -1.93 17.72 10.61
C GLN A 151 -2.88 17.08 9.59
N GLN A 152 -3.45 15.92 9.90
CA GLN A 152 -4.37 15.18 9.03
C GLN A 152 -5.81 15.17 9.56
N LEU A 153 -6.12 15.96 10.60
CA LEU A 153 -7.39 15.88 11.32
C LEU A 153 -8.59 16.17 10.42
N LEU A 154 -8.49 17.16 9.53
CA LEU A 154 -9.54 17.48 8.56
C LEU A 154 -9.88 16.26 7.68
N LEU A 155 -8.86 15.61 7.11
CA LEU A 155 -9.04 14.41 6.31
C LEU A 155 -9.64 13.26 7.13
N ILE A 156 -9.17 13.07 8.37
CA ILE A 156 -9.70 12.05 9.28
C ILE A 156 -11.19 12.27 9.57
N GLN A 157 -11.62 13.52 9.71
CA GLN A 157 -13.03 13.88 9.94
C GLN A 157 -13.85 13.70 8.66
N ASP A 158 -13.35 14.17 7.51
CA ASP A 158 -14.04 14.03 6.22
C ASP A 158 -14.33 12.55 5.91
N ILE A 159 -13.35 11.66 6.10
CA ILE A 159 -13.49 10.21 5.86
C ILE A 159 -14.60 9.60 6.72
N GLN A 160 -14.89 10.15 7.90
CA GLN A 160 -15.95 9.65 8.77
C GLN A 160 -17.35 10.11 8.35
N THR A 161 -17.45 11.19 7.55
CA THR A 161 -18.72 11.64 6.97
C THR A 161 -19.13 10.74 5.82
N ASP A 162 -20.44 10.62 5.56
CA ASP A 162 -20.89 9.83 4.42
C ASP A 162 -20.74 10.56 3.08
N GLU A 163 -20.73 11.89 3.11
CA GLU A 163 -20.61 12.81 1.99
C GLU A 163 -19.28 12.63 1.23
N TRP A 164 -18.17 12.45 1.96
CA TRP A 164 -16.85 12.22 1.35
C TRP A 164 -16.81 10.98 0.44
N TRP A 165 -17.68 10.01 0.69
CA TRP A 165 -17.74 8.75 -0.04
C TRP A 165 -18.70 8.74 -1.23
N GLU A 166 -19.55 9.76 -1.40
CA GLU A 166 -20.54 9.80 -2.49
C GLU A 166 -19.86 9.89 -3.87
N ASP A 167 -18.88 10.78 -4.00
CA ASP A 167 -18.12 11.03 -5.24
C ASP A 167 -16.64 10.64 -5.09
N VAL A 168 -16.34 9.65 -4.25
CA VAL A 168 -14.95 9.25 -3.99
C VAL A 168 -14.29 8.66 -5.23
N THR A 169 -13.11 9.17 -5.56
CA THR A 169 -12.31 8.69 -6.70
C THR A 169 -11.14 7.83 -6.23
N LEU A 170 -10.62 6.95 -7.10
CA LEU A 170 -9.42 6.16 -6.77
C LEU A 170 -8.22 7.00 -6.36
N PRO A 171 -7.91 8.13 -7.04
CA PRO A 171 -6.81 8.99 -6.62
C PRO A 171 -7.02 9.57 -5.20
N MET A 172 -8.26 9.94 -4.83
CA MET A 172 -8.57 10.37 -3.45
C MET A 172 -8.29 9.26 -2.42
N ILE A 173 -8.64 8.00 -2.74
CA ILE A 173 -8.39 6.87 -1.85
C ILE A 173 -6.89 6.57 -1.75
N GLU A 174 -6.13 6.76 -2.83
CA GLU A 174 -4.67 6.63 -2.81
C GLU A 174 -4.02 7.71 -1.92
N VAL A 175 -4.53 8.94 -1.97
CA VAL A 175 -4.09 10.03 -1.09
C VAL A 175 -4.36 9.69 0.37
N LEU A 176 -5.58 9.19 0.67
CA LEU A 176 -5.94 8.68 1.99
C LEU A 176 -4.94 7.63 2.45
N ARG A 177 -4.63 6.63 1.61
CA ARG A 177 -3.67 5.57 1.93
C ARG A 177 -2.33 6.15 2.35
N LYS A 178 -1.76 7.03 1.52
CA LYS A 178 -0.43 7.62 1.76
C LYS A 178 -0.38 8.46 3.02
N ARG A 179 -1.38 9.32 3.24
CA ARG A 179 -1.42 10.25 4.39
C ARG A 179 -1.63 9.53 5.71
N LEU A 180 -2.47 8.49 5.75
CA LEU A 180 -2.77 7.76 6.98
C LEU A 180 -1.75 6.65 7.30
N ARG A 181 -1.00 6.15 6.30
CA ARG A 181 -0.03 5.04 6.43
C ARG A 181 0.89 5.17 7.66
N GLY A 182 1.47 6.35 7.85
CA GLY A 182 2.40 6.61 8.96
C GLY A 182 1.70 6.70 10.32
N LEU A 183 0.42 7.10 10.34
CA LEU A 183 -0.36 7.32 11.55
C LEU A 183 -0.91 6.02 12.13
N VAL A 184 -1.15 4.99 11.31
CA VAL A 184 -1.71 3.70 11.77
C VAL A 184 -0.87 3.03 12.86
N LYS A 185 0.46 3.20 12.85
CA LYS A 185 1.36 2.71 13.91
C LYS A 185 1.03 3.24 15.32
N LEU A 186 0.25 4.31 15.40
CA LEU A 186 -0.14 4.91 16.67
C LEU A 186 -1.30 4.13 17.31
N ILE A 187 -2.03 3.30 16.55
CA ILE A 187 -3.21 2.57 16.99
C ILE A 187 -2.84 1.36 17.86
N GLU A 188 -1.92 0.47 17.45
CA GLU A 188 -1.63 -0.73 18.26
C GLU A 188 -0.71 -0.50 19.46
N LYS A 189 0.03 0.62 19.51
CA LYS A 189 0.87 0.95 20.69
C LYS A 189 0.09 0.99 22.01
N GLN A 190 -1.22 1.17 21.95
CA GLN A 190 -2.10 1.24 23.12
C GLN A 190 -2.72 -0.12 23.49
N ARG A 191 -2.79 -1.08 22.54
CA ARG A 191 -3.22 -2.46 22.82
C ARG A 191 -2.13 -3.28 23.52
N ARG A 192 -0.87 -2.86 23.45
CA ARG A 192 0.25 -3.47 24.20
C ARG A 192 0.24 -2.98 25.64
N ILE A 193 -0.75 -3.40 26.42
CA ILE A 193 -0.63 -3.41 27.88
C ILE A 193 0.39 -4.52 28.19
N PRO A 194 1.53 -4.25 28.84
CA PRO A 194 2.45 -5.31 29.23
C PRO A 194 1.73 -6.15 30.29
N ILE A 195 1.30 -7.35 29.92
CA ILE A 195 0.93 -8.36 30.92
C ILE A 195 2.24 -8.80 31.55
N TYR A 196 2.52 -8.26 32.74
CA TYR A 196 3.51 -8.82 33.64
C TYR A 196 2.90 -10.13 34.16
N THR A 197 3.12 -11.22 33.43
CA THR A 197 2.96 -12.54 34.04
C THR A 197 4.10 -12.67 35.01
N ASP A 198 3.82 -12.41 36.29
CA ASP A 198 4.65 -12.86 37.38
C ASP A 198 4.63 -14.39 37.31
N PHE A 199 5.67 -14.98 36.74
CA PHE A 199 5.92 -16.40 36.86
C PHE A 199 6.53 -16.58 38.25
N GLU A 200 5.69 -16.91 39.24
CA GLU A 200 6.22 -17.54 40.45
C GLU A 200 6.82 -18.90 40.02
N ASP A 201 8.14 -18.91 39.91
CA ASP A 201 8.95 -20.10 39.71
C ASP A 201 8.89 -20.94 40.98
N GLU A 202 8.03 -21.96 40.98
CA GLU A 202 7.97 -22.95 42.05
C GLU A 202 9.13 -23.94 41.82
N MET A 203 10.31 -23.61 42.38
CA MET A 203 11.48 -24.49 42.39
C MET A 203 11.11 -25.89 42.90
N GLY A 204 11.13 -26.87 42.01
CA GLY A 204 11.08 -28.27 42.36
C GLY A 204 12.25 -28.63 43.28
N ALA A 205 11.94 -29.07 44.49
CA ALA A 205 12.92 -29.55 45.44
C ALA A 205 13.55 -30.85 44.94
N GLU A 206 14.72 -30.75 44.31
CA GLU A 206 15.62 -31.88 44.07
C GLU A 206 16.41 -32.15 45.35
N CYS A 207 15.82 -32.85 46.31
CA CYS A 207 16.56 -33.36 47.47
C CYS A 207 17.12 -34.73 47.12
N GLY A 208 18.41 -34.78 46.79
CA GLY A 208 19.17 -36.02 46.73
C GLY A 208 19.34 -36.61 48.13
N LEU A 209 19.15 -37.93 48.24
CA LEU A 209 20.04 -38.90 48.87
C LEU A 209 19.46 -40.32 48.68
#